data_AF-A0A526RT31-F1
#
_entry.id   AF-A0A526RT31-F1
#
_cell.length_a   1.000
_cell.length_b   1.000
_cell.length_c   1.000
_cell.angle_alpha   90.00
_cell.angle_beta   90.00
_cell.angle_gamma   90.00
#
_symmetry.space_group_name_H-M   'P 1'
#
loop_
_entity.id
_entity.type
_entity.pdbx_description
1 polymer ?
#
loop_
_entity_poly.entity_id
_entity_poly.type
_entity_poly.pdbx_seq_one_letter_code
_entity_poly.pdbx_strand_id
1 'polypeptide(L)'
;MPADNLPFSRRHGFGLEEPQISVRYEAPSELRFAVLALARRGGLSDGTLLNLLTQVLLVPPKGNWSPSYIEEEVNGLFRAAGWPSVYDCTESIYLSLMSLHEMQWTDPPAHEWFERELNVFFRQRGIGWQMAGGRVEFRGPQPLEAEISAATGML
;
A
#
# COMPACT_ATOMS: atom_id res chain seq x y z
N MET A 1 19.89 10.41 7.42
CA MET A 1 19.83 9.52 8.60
C MET A 1 21.16 8.74 8.72
N PRO A 2 21.86 8.77 9.87
CA PRO A 2 23.06 7.96 10.07
C PRO A 2 22.74 6.45 10.09
N ALA A 3 23.70 5.60 9.71
CA ALA A 3 23.54 4.15 9.52
C ALA A 3 23.03 3.39 10.77
N ASP A 4 23.25 3.95 11.97
CA ASP A 4 22.91 3.31 13.25
C ASP A 4 21.41 3.27 13.57
N ASN A 5 20.56 4.02 12.85
CA ASN A 5 19.11 4.06 13.13
C ASN A 5 18.28 3.15 12.20
N LEU A 6 18.93 2.31 11.39
CA LEU A 6 18.25 1.33 10.55
C LEU A 6 17.62 0.21 11.41
N PRO A 7 16.46 -0.37 11.02
CA PRO A 7 15.90 -1.55 11.67
C PRO A 7 16.88 -2.73 11.67
N PHE A 8 16.78 -3.61 12.69
CA PHE A 8 17.62 -4.80 12.86
C PHE A 8 17.80 -5.59 11.55
N SER A 9 16.70 -5.93 10.88
CA SER A 9 16.75 -6.71 9.64
C SER A 9 17.62 -6.06 8.56
N ARG A 10 17.53 -4.75 8.36
CA ARG A 10 18.36 -4.04 7.38
C ARG A 10 19.81 -3.91 7.80
N ARG A 11 20.09 -3.68 9.09
CA ARG A 11 21.47 -3.63 9.61
C ARG A 11 22.22 -4.95 9.38
N HIS A 12 21.49 -6.06 9.35
CA HIS A 12 22.05 -7.39 9.19
C HIS A 12 21.81 -8.01 7.80
N GLY A 13 21.20 -7.28 6.86
CA GLY A 13 20.92 -7.80 5.52
C GLY A 13 19.90 -8.94 5.48
N PHE A 14 19.04 -9.07 6.48
CA PHE A 14 17.96 -10.06 6.48
C PHE A 14 16.78 -9.61 5.61
N GLY A 15 16.19 -10.56 4.88
CA GLY A 15 15.07 -10.29 3.97
C GLY A 15 15.51 -9.60 2.67
N LEU A 16 16.78 -9.75 2.28
CA LEU A 16 17.30 -9.41 0.96
C LEU A 16 17.00 -10.48 -0.10
N GLU A 17 16.58 -11.67 0.32
CA GLU A 17 16.09 -12.69 -0.61
C GLU A 17 14.77 -12.22 -1.22
N GLU A 18 14.75 -12.09 -2.54
CA GLU A 18 13.53 -11.83 -3.29
C GLU A 18 12.93 -13.17 -3.73
N PRO A 19 11.91 -13.71 -3.02
CA PRO A 19 11.23 -14.91 -3.44
C PRO A 19 10.60 -14.74 -4.84
N GLN A 20 10.39 -15.86 -5.53
CA GLN A 20 9.63 -15.85 -6.78
C GLN A 20 8.25 -15.24 -6.60
N ILE A 21 7.74 -14.59 -7.66
CA ILE A 21 6.40 -14.01 -7.66
C ILE A 21 5.35 -15.12 -7.54
N SER A 22 4.68 -15.15 -6.39
CA SER A 22 3.62 -16.09 -6.04
C SER A 22 2.24 -15.42 -5.96
N VAL A 23 2.18 -14.11 -5.70
CA VAL A 23 0.93 -13.35 -5.58
C VAL A 23 0.80 -12.36 -6.73
N ARG A 24 -0.25 -12.51 -7.55
CA ARG A 24 -0.53 -11.65 -8.74
C ARG A 24 -1.89 -10.98 -8.68
N TYR A 25 -2.96 -11.74 -8.46
CA TYR A 25 -4.33 -11.21 -8.53
C TYR A 25 -5.04 -11.33 -7.20
N GLU A 26 -4.32 -10.98 -6.13
CA GLU A 26 -4.81 -11.08 -4.76
C GLU A 26 -4.22 -9.96 -3.90
N ALA A 27 -4.90 -9.70 -2.79
CA ALA A 27 -4.41 -8.87 -1.70
C ALA A 27 -4.53 -9.68 -0.40
N PRO A 28 -3.47 -10.40 -0.01
CA PRO A 28 -3.45 -11.18 1.22
C PRO A 28 -3.70 -10.32 2.46
N SER A 29 -4.12 -10.95 3.57
CA SER A 29 -4.43 -10.25 4.82
C SER A 29 -3.26 -9.42 5.35
N GLU A 30 -2.05 -9.92 5.14
CA GLU A 30 -0.79 -9.32 5.53
C GLU A 30 -0.51 -8.06 4.72
N LEU A 31 -0.84 -8.04 3.43
CA LEU A 31 -0.73 -6.85 2.61
C LEU A 31 -1.71 -5.78 3.08
N ARG A 32 -2.96 -6.16 3.32
CA ARG A 32 -4.00 -5.24 3.81
C ARG A 32 -3.61 -4.58 5.12
N PHE A 33 -3.04 -5.37 6.04
CA PHE A 33 -2.48 -4.87 7.29
C PHE A 33 -1.28 -3.94 7.04
N ALA A 34 -0.32 -4.36 6.21
CA ALA A 34 0.91 -3.62 5.96
C ALA A 34 0.62 -2.23 5.38
N VAL A 35 -0.28 -2.12 4.38
CA VAL A 35 -0.66 -0.83 3.77
C VAL A 35 -1.18 0.14 4.83
N LEU A 36 -2.14 -0.27 5.66
CA LEU A 36 -2.71 0.61 6.70
C LEU A 36 -1.70 0.95 7.80
N ALA A 37 -0.89 -0.03 8.22
CA ALA A 37 0.16 0.21 9.22
C ALA A 37 1.21 1.21 8.73
N LEU A 38 1.63 1.10 7.45
CA LEU A 38 2.54 2.04 6.83
C LEU A 38 1.88 3.42 6.67
N ALA A 39 0.61 3.49 6.25
CA ALA A 39 -0.11 4.76 6.13
C ALA A 39 -0.18 5.52 7.47
N ARG A 40 -0.54 4.82 8.55
CA ARG A 40 -0.56 5.37 9.92
C ARG A 40 0.82 5.85 10.37
N ARG A 41 1.85 5.04 10.12
CA ARG A 41 3.24 5.40 10.46
C ARG A 41 3.78 6.55 9.60
N GLY A 42 3.26 6.72 8.39
CA GLY A 42 3.50 7.88 7.53
C GLY A 42 2.77 9.15 7.97
N GLY A 43 1.89 9.05 8.97
CA GLY A 43 1.24 10.20 9.61
C GLY A 43 -0.25 10.36 9.32
N LEU A 44 -0.87 9.48 8.52
CA LEU A 44 -2.31 9.55 8.30
C LEU A 44 -3.09 9.11 9.55
N SER A 45 -4.05 9.92 9.97
CA SER A 45 -5.00 9.55 11.03
C SER A 45 -6.05 8.57 10.52
N ASP A 46 -6.67 7.80 11.41
CA ASP A 46 -7.79 6.92 11.03
C ASP A 46 -8.99 7.71 10.50
N GLY A 47 -9.20 8.97 10.92
CA GLY A 47 -10.24 9.84 10.34
C GLY A 47 -9.95 10.20 8.88
N THR A 48 -8.69 10.51 8.56
CA THR A 48 -8.24 10.75 7.19
C THR A 48 -8.37 9.49 6.34
N LEU A 49 -7.94 8.34 6.89
CA LEU A 49 -8.07 7.05 6.23
C LEU A 49 -9.53 6.70 5.98
N LEU A 50 -10.41 6.82 6.97
CA LEU A 50 -11.83 6.53 6.80
C LEU A 50 -12.43 7.36 5.66
N ASN A 51 -12.19 8.67 5.65
CA ASN A 51 -12.70 9.55 4.61
C ASN A 51 -12.18 9.15 3.22
N LEU A 52 -10.87 8.93 3.10
CA LEU A 52 -10.24 8.45 1.86
C LEU A 52 -10.87 7.15 1.37
N LEU A 53 -10.98 6.14 2.25
CA LEU A 53 -11.47 4.82 1.87
C LEU A 53 -12.94 4.83 1.49
N THR A 54 -13.78 5.60 2.19
CA THR A 54 -15.19 5.74 1.82
C THR A 54 -15.36 6.35 0.42
N GLN A 55 -14.49 7.28 0.03
CA GLN A 55 -14.51 7.89 -1.30
C GLN A 55 -14.01 6.94 -2.40
N VAL A 56 -12.91 6.21 -2.15
CA VAL A 56 -12.37 5.25 -3.13
C VAL A 56 -13.30 4.04 -3.31
N LEU A 57 -13.84 3.52 -2.21
CA LEU A 57 -14.71 2.34 -2.21
C LEU A 57 -16.18 2.66 -2.50
N LEU A 58 -16.55 3.94 -2.57
CA LEU A 58 -17.92 4.43 -2.78
C LEU A 58 -18.93 3.86 -1.77
N VAL A 59 -18.55 3.84 -0.49
CA VAL A 59 -19.40 3.38 0.62
C VAL A 59 -19.52 4.46 1.68
N PRO A 60 -20.67 4.61 2.35
CA PRO A 60 -20.81 5.58 3.43
C PRO A 60 -20.05 5.12 4.69
N PRO A 61 -19.54 6.04 5.52
CA PRO A 61 -19.09 5.69 6.85
C PRO A 61 -20.28 5.23 7.70
N LYS A 62 -20.07 4.28 8.62
CA LYS A 62 -21.13 3.74 9.48
C LYS A 62 -21.60 4.71 10.58
N GLY A 63 -20.90 5.84 10.75
CA GLY A 63 -21.17 6.89 11.74
C GLY A 63 -20.43 6.63 13.05
N ASN A 64 -19.38 7.41 13.34
CA ASN A 64 -18.42 7.10 14.42
C ASN A 64 -18.21 8.25 15.40
N TRP A 65 -18.41 7.99 16.69
CA TRP A 65 -18.31 8.99 17.77
C TRP A 65 -17.05 8.78 18.65
N SER A 66 -16.24 7.72 18.43
CA SER A 66 -14.99 7.48 19.17
C SER A 66 -13.85 6.98 18.27
N PRO A 67 -12.57 7.23 18.61
CA PRO A 67 -11.41 6.82 17.81
C PRO A 67 -11.31 5.32 17.52
N SER A 68 -11.61 4.44 18.49
CA SER A 68 -11.49 2.98 18.32
C SER A 68 -12.48 2.42 17.29
N TYR A 69 -13.67 3.00 17.20
CA TYR A 69 -14.65 2.62 16.17
C TYR A 69 -14.19 3.03 14.77
N ILE A 70 -13.52 4.18 14.64
CA ILE A 70 -12.96 4.63 13.35
C ILE A 70 -11.86 3.66 12.91
N GLU A 71 -10.95 3.28 13.80
CA GLU A 71 -9.89 2.32 13.51
C GLU A 71 -10.46 0.96 13.06
N GLU A 72 -11.45 0.44 13.78
CA GLU A 72 -12.12 -0.81 13.43
C GLU A 72 -12.79 -0.74 12.06
N GLU A 73 -13.46 0.37 11.74
CA GLU A 73 -14.09 0.56 10.44
C GLU A 73 -13.08 0.62 9.30
N VAL A 74 -11.99 1.39 9.46
CA VAL A 74 -10.88 1.45 8.49
C VAL A 74 -10.33 0.04 8.20
N ASN A 75 -10.05 -0.73 9.24
CA ASN A 75 -9.56 -2.10 9.10
C ASN A 75 -10.61 -3.03 8.47
N GLY A 76 -11.90 -2.83 8.78
CA GLY A 76 -13.02 -3.58 8.22
C GLY A 76 -13.22 -3.33 6.72
N LEU A 77 -13.12 -2.06 6.28
CA LEU A 77 -13.20 -1.68 4.88
C LEU A 77 -12.10 -2.34 4.05
N PHE A 78 -10.85 -2.24 4.51
CA PHE A 78 -9.73 -2.90 3.86
C PHE A 78 -9.84 -4.42 3.87
N ARG A 79 -10.44 -5.04 4.90
CA ARG A 79 -10.65 -6.50 4.93
C ARG A 79 -11.69 -6.95 3.91
N ALA A 80 -12.76 -6.18 3.72
CA ALA A 80 -13.85 -6.51 2.82
C ALA A 80 -13.59 -6.15 1.35
N ALA A 81 -12.68 -5.21 1.08
CA ALA A 81 -12.42 -4.73 -0.27
C ALA A 81 -11.96 -5.85 -1.24
N GLY A 82 -12.41 -5.79 -2.49
CA GLY A 82 -11.83 -6.58 -3.56
C GLY A 82 -10.33 -6.29 -3.71
N TRP A 83 -9.55 -7.27 -4.17
CA TRP A 83 -8.10 -7.08 -4.30
C TRP A 83 -7.72 -5.88 -5.18
N PRO A 84 -8.39 -5.54 -6.31
CA PRO A 84 -8.03 -4.36 -7.09
C PRO A 84 -8.22 -3.07 -6.28
N SER A 85 -9.34 -2.97 -5.57
CA SER A 85 -9.65 -1.82 -4.72
C SER A 85 -8.66 -1.61 -3.58
N VAL A 86 -8.02 -2.67 -3.09
CA VAL A 86 -6.90 -2.52 -2.14
C VAL A 86 -5.74 -1.76 -2.77
N TYR A 87 -5.40 -2.05 -4.02
CA TYR A 87 -4.36 -1.34 -4.75
C TYR A 87 -4.80 0.11 -5.09
N ASP A 88 -6.05 0.34 -5.49
CA ASP A 88 -6.59 1.70 -5.70
C ASP A 88 -6.51 2.55 -4.42
N CYS A 89 -6.90 1.98 -3.28
CA CYS A 89 -6.75 2.62 -1.97
C CYS A 89 -5.28 2.88 -1.63
N THR A 90 -4.38 1.96 -2.01
CA THR A 90 -2.94 2.09 -1.76
C THR A 90 -2.33 3.27 -2.53
N GLU A 91 -2.70 3.45 -3.81
CA GLU A 91 -2.31 4.63 -4.60
C GLU A 91 -2.90 5.93 -4.01
N SER A 92 -4.17 5.89 -3.60
CA SER A 92 -4.83 7.05 -2.98
C SER A 92 -4.18 7.46 -1.64
N ILE A 93 -3.72 6.47 -0.86
CA ILE A 93 -2.95 6.69 0.38
C ILE A 93 -1.63 7.41 0.07
N TYR A 94 -0.91 6.99 -0.97
CA TYR A 94 0.32 7.65 -1.39
C TYR A 94 0.07 9.14 -1.70
N LEU A 95 -0.98 9.45 -2.47
CA LEU A 95 -1.33 10.83 -2.79
C LEU A 95 -1.68 11.64 -1.54
N SER A 96 -2.36 11.03 -0.57
CA SER A 96 -2.67 11.69 0.70
C SER A 96 -1.43 11.95 1.55
N LEU A 97 -0.45 11.05 1.54
CA LEU A 97 0.85 11.26 2.18
C LEU A 97 1.69 12.32 1.47
N MET A 98 1.56 12.44 0.15
CA MET A 98 2.20 13.49 -0.64
C MET A 98 1.64 14.86 -0.26
N SER A 99 0.31 14.98 -0.22
CA SER A 99 -0.36 16.19 0.23
C SER A 99 -0.02 16.54 1.70
N LEU A 100 0.08 15.53 2.57
CA LEU A 100 0.53 15.75 3.95
C LEU A 100 1.94 16.34 4.00
N HIS A 101 2.88 15.81 3.21
CA HIS A 101 4.25 16.34 3.15
C HIS A 101 4.29 17.79 2.65
N GLU A 102 3.47 18.14 1.66
CA GLU A 102 3.34 19.53 1.16
C GLU A 102 2.83 20.47 2.26
N MET A 103 1.91 20.01 3.11
CA MET A 103 1.35 20.78 4.22
C MET A 103 2.27 20.82 5.46
N GLN A 104 2.95 19.71 5.72
CA GLN A 104 3.78 19.46 6.89
C GLN A 104 5.05 18.78 6.41
N TRP A 105 6.08 19.58 6.14
CA TRP A 105 7.36 19.09 5.65
C TRP A 105 7.87 17.92 6.51
N THR A 106 8.03 16.75 5.88
CA THR A 106 8.57 15.52 6.50
C THR A 106 9.89 15.14 5.83
N ASP A 107 10.88 14.65 6.60
CA ASP A 107 12.14 14.16 6.05
C ASP A 107 12.42 12.71 6.50
N PRO A 108 12.48 11.73 5.57
CA PRO A 108 12.18 11.86 4.14
C PRO A 108 10.69 12.19 3.87
N PRO A 109 10.31 12.60 2.65
CA PRO A 109 8.92 12.77 2.27
C PRO A 109 8.10 11.51 2.60
N ALA A 110 6.95 11.68 3.27
CA ALA A 110 6.21 10.57 3.85
C ALA A 110 5.72 9.57 2.79
N HIS A 111 5.37 10.07 1.60
CA HIS A 111 4.98 9.25 0.45
C HIS A 111 6.14 8.45 -0.14
N GLU A 112 7.35 9.03 -0.27
CA GLU A 112 8.55 8.31 -0.71
C GLU A 112 8.97 7.24 0.30
N TRP A 113 8.87 7.56 1.60
CA TRP A 113 9.08 6.57 2.66
C TRP A 113 8.07 5.42 2.53
N PHE A 114 6.78 5.73 2.37
CA PHE A 114 5.72 4.73 2.21
C PHE A 114 5.95 3.82 1.00
N GLU A 115 6.23 4.39 -0.17
CA GLU A 115 6.55 3.66 -1.39
C GLU A 115 7.72 2.70 -1.17
N ARG A 116 8.82 3.18 -0.59
CA ARG A 116 9.99 2.36 -0.31
C ARG A 116 9.66 1.19 0.62
N GLU A 117 8.99 1.45 1.74
CA GLU A 117 8.67 0.38 2.70
C GLU A 117 7.66 -0.63 2.14
N LEU A 118 6.67 -0.16 1.37
CA LEU A 118 5.70 -1.01 0.71
C LEU A 118 6.37 -1.91 -0.34
N ASN A 119 7.30 -1.38 -1.13
CA ASN A 119 8.05 -2.15 -2.11
C ASN A 119 8.96 -3.21 -1.47
N VAL A 120 9.57 -2.90 -0.31
CA VAL A 120 10.29 -3.90 0.48
C VAL A 120 9.35 -5.03 0.90
N PHE A 121 8.15 -4.68 1.40
CA PHE A 121 7.15 -5.67 1.77
C PHE A 121 6.70 -6.52 0.58
N PHE A 122 6.41 -5.91 -0.58
CA PHE A 122 6.03 -6.63 -1.80
C PHE A 122 7.09 -7.63 -2.23
N ARG A 123 8.36 -7.24 -2.21
CA ARG A 123 9.49 -8.11 -2.57
C ARG A 123 9.58 -9.30 -1.61
N GLN A 124 9.60 -9.04 -0.31
CA GLN A 124 9.71 -10.08 0.72
C GLN A 124 8.55 -11.08 0.73
N ARG A 125 7.37 -10.69 0.24
CA ARG A 125 6.18 -11.54 0.20
C ARG A 125 5.91 -12.19 -1.15
N GLY A 126 6.79 -12.00 -2.14
CA GLY A 126 6.58 -12.55 -3.48
C GLY A 126 5.37 -11.94 -4.20
N ILE A 127 5.01 -10.71 -3.85
CA ILE A 127 3.94 -9.95 -4.51
C ILE A 127 4.51 -9.36 -5.80
N GLY A 128 3.84 -9.64 -6.92
CA GLY A 128 4.26 -9.28 -8.28
C GLY A 128 4.03 -7.83 -8.66
N TRP A 129 3.71 -6.97 -7.71
CA TRP A 129 3.47 -5.54 -7.91
C TRP A 129 4.58 -4.71 -7.25
N GLN A 130 4.74 -3.48 -7.72
CA GLN A 130 5.54 -2.43 -7.09
C GLN A 130 4.82 -1.10 -7.21
N MET A 131 5.06 -0.21 -6.26
CA MET A 131 4.69 1.20 -6.39
C MET A 131 5.85 1.98 -6.99
N ALA A 132 5.58 2.79 -8.01
CA ALA A 132 6.56 3.67 -8.65
C ALA A 132 5.91 5.04 -8.90
N GLY A 133 6.37 6.07 -8.18
CA GLY A 133 5.80 7.42 -8.28
C GLY A 133 4.32 7.45 -7.92
N GLY A 134 3.91 6.65 -6.93
CA GLY A 134 2.53 6.56 -6.47
C GLY A 134 1.59 5.68 -7.30
N ARG A 135 2.07 5.05 -8.37
CA ARG A 135 1.29 4.08 -9.17
C ARG A 135 1.73 2.66 -8.91
N VAL A 136 0.79 1.73 -8.81
CA VAL A 136 1.05 0.31 -8.69
C VAL A 136 1.17 -0.29 -10.09
N GLU A 137 2.34 -0.84 -10.38
CA GLU A 137 2.68 -1.46 -11.65
C GLU A 137 3.26 -2.87 -11.44
N PHE A 138 3.18 -3.71 -12.48
CA PHE A 138 3.72 -5.06 -12.41
C PHE A 138 5.24 -5.03 -12.31
N ARG A 139 5.81 -5.79 -11.36
CA ARG A 139 7.24 -5.89 -11.13
C ARG A 139 7.83 -7.06 -11.93
N GLY A 140 8.39 -6.77 -13.10
CA GLY A 140 9.11 -7.74 -13.94
C GLY A 140 8.53 -7.86 -15.34
N PRO A 141 9.03 -8.80 -16.16
CA PRO A 141 8.43 -9.09 -17.46
C PRO A 141 6.98 -9.53 -17.24
N GLN A 142 6.06 -8.94 -18.00
CA GLN A 142 4.63 -9.20 -17.88
C GLN A 142 4.37 -10.71 -17.95
N PRO A 143 3.43 -11.26 -17.14
CA PRO A 143 3.04 -12.65 -17.29
C PRO A 143 2.61 -12.90 -18.73
N LEU A 144 3.03 -14.02 -19.33
CA LEU A 144 2.66 -14.41 -20.71
C LEU A 144 1.13 -14.32 -20.95
N GLU A 145 0.31 -14.57 -19.93
CA GLU A 145 -1.15 -14.43 -19.97
C GLU A 145 -1.63 -12.98 -20.17
N ALA A 146 -0.92 -12.00 -19.63
CA ALA A 146 -1.18 -10.57 -19.86
C ALA A 146 -0.77 -10.16 -21.27
N GLU A 147 0.34 -10.71 -21.80
CA GLU A 147 0.76 -10.52 -23.19
C GLU A 147 -0.27 -11.12 -24.15
N ILE A 148 -0.79 -12.31 -23.86
CA ILE A 148 -1.84 -12.97 -24.66
C ILE A 148 -3.15 -12.19 -24.57
N SER A 149 -3.57 -11.72 -23.40
CA SER A 149 -4.80 -10.91 -23.27
C SER A 149 -4.69 -9.58 -24.02
N ALA A 150 -3.53 -8.93 -23.99
CA ALA A 150 -3.26 -7.72 -24.76
C ALA A 150 -3.22 -7.99 -26.27
N ALA A 151 -2.68 -9.15 -26.69
CA ALA A 151 -2.62 -9.56 -28.08
C ALA A 151 -3.97 -10.06 -28.63
N THR A 152 -4.84 -10.60 -27.78
CA THR A 152 -6.17 -11.13 -28.16
C THR A 152 -7.28 -10.09 -27.97
N GLY A 153 -6.99 -8.97 -27.30
CA GLY A 153 -7.88 -7.81 -27.14
C GLY A 153 -8.03 -6.93 -28.39
N MET A 154 -8.11 -7.54 -29.57
CA MET A 154 -8.63 -6.93 -30.79
C MET A 154 -9.80 -7.77 -31.29
N LEU A 155 -11.00 -7.46 -30.80
CA LEU A 155 -12.25 -7.16 -31.51
C LEU A 155 -13.41 -7.01 -30.51
#